data_AF-A0A1V3WEM2-F1
#
_entry.id   AF-A0A1V3WEM2-F1
#
_cell.length_a   1.000
_cell.length_b   1.000
_cell.length_c   1.000
_cell.angle_alpha   90.00
_cell.angle_beta   90.00
_cell.angle_gamma   90.00
#
_symmetry.space_group_name_H-M   'P 1'
#
loop_
_entity.id
_entity.type
_entity.pdbx_description
1 polymer ?
#
loop_
_entity_poly.entity_id
_entity_poly.type
_entity_poly.pdbx_seq_one_letter_code
_entity_poly.pdbx_strand_id
1 'polypeptide(L)'
;MTMMRLARAHSGRDTIAMFRNAYHGHFDSTLVNPTGINDISAAPMAIGIPAGLVHDVIVLPYADNRALAEIRSRGSSLAAVLVEPVQNRRPDLHPVEFLRELRDITRSQDVLLAFDEVLTGFRIHPGGAAAHFGVTPDIVSYAKVLGGGMPIGVVAGRADVMNRVDGGTTPPGHRSRTPPAHSAAIRWRWRPRVRCCANSATTGCGSPAGSMRAPTTCAPN
;
A
#
# COMPACT_ATOMS: atom_id res chain seq x y z
N MET A 1 -5.64 -7.54 7.47
CA MET A 1 -5.29 -7.60 8.91
C MET A 1 -3.96 -6.93 9.26
N THR A 2 -2.80 -7.53 8.95
CA THR A 2 -1.48 -7.05 9.44
C THR A 2 -1.20 -5.58 9.14
N MET A 3 -1.52 -5.12 7.93
CA MET A 3 -1.41 -3.72 7.52
C MET A 3 -2.17 -2.75 8.44
N MET A 4 -3.42 -3.06 8.81
CA MET A 4 -4.22 -2.23 9.73
C MET A 4 -3.60 -2.19 11.13
N ARG A 5 -3.11 -3.33 11.62
CA ARG A 5 -2.44 -3.40 12.92
C ARG A 5 -1.16 -2.56 12.94
N LEU A 6 -0.35 -2.62 11.87
CA LEU A 6 0.86 -1.81 11.76
C LEU A 6 0.53 -0.31 11.68
N ALA A 7 -0.52 0.07 10.97
CA ALA A 7 -0.95 1.46 10.90
C ALA A 7 -1.35 2.02 12.28
N ARG A 8 -2.14 1.26 13.04
CA ARG A 8 -2.53 1.62 14.41
C ARG A 8 -1.32 1.68 15.34
N ALA A 9 -0.44 0.67 15.29
CA ALA A 9 0.78 0.63 16.10
C ALA A 9 1.76 1.76 15.76
N HIS A 10 1.80 2.22 14.51
CA HIS A 10 2.67 3.31 14.09
C HIS A 10 2.13 4.67 14.56
N SER A 11 0.85 4.94 14.31
CA SER A 11 0.22 6.25 14.56
C SER A 11 -0.31 6.44 15.98
N GLY A 12 -0.60 5.35 16.71
CA GLY A 12 -1.32 5.39 17.98
C GLY A 12 -2.80 5.77 17.85
N ARG A 13 -3.34 5.76 16.63
CA ARG A 13 -4.74 6.06 16.30
C ARG A 13 -5.48 4.77 15.97
N ASP A 14 -6.80 4.76 16.14
CA ASP A 14 -7.60 3.53 15.98
C ASP A 14 -8.33 3.48 14.63
N THR A 15 -8.79 4.62 14.11
CA THR A 15 -9.72 4.64 12.98
C THR A 15 -9.03 4.30 11.65
N ILE A 16 -9.64 3.41 10.88
CA ILE A 16 -9.24 3.09 9.51
C ILE A 16 -10.35 3.54 8.56
N ALA A 17 -9.99 4.34 7.55
CA ALA A 17 -10.90 4.65 6.46
C ALA A 17 -10.73 3.65 5.32
N MET A 18 -11.82 3.16 4.77
CA MET A 18 -11.84 2.35 3.55
C MET A 18 -12.94 2.82 2.61
N PHE A 19 -12.97 2.28 1.40
CA PHE A 19 -13.89 2.72 0.37
C PHE A 19 -14.97 1.69 0.05
N ARG A 20 -16.17 2.17 -0.30
CA ARG A 20 -17.27 1.31 -0.78
C ARG A 20 -16.80 0.48 -1.98
N ASN A 21 -17.35 -0.73 -2.09
CA ASN A 21 -17.04 -1.72 -3.12
C ASN A 21 -15.61 -2.30 -3.11
N ALA A 22 -14.70 -1.76 -2.30
CA ALA A 22 -13.38 -2.34 -2.10
C ALA A 22 -13.48 -3.69 -1.40
N TYR A 23 -12.48 -4.56 -1.60
CA TYR A 23 -12.40 -5.83 -0.90
C TYR A 23 -10.99 -6.05 -0.35
N HIS A 24 -10.87 -6.12 0.99
CA HIS A 24 -9.59 -6.22 1.70
C HIS A 24 -9.43 -7.56 2.44
N GLY A 25 -10.12 -8.60 1.96
CA GLY A 25 -10.11 -9.94 2.54
C GLY A 25 -11.18 -10.18 3.60
N HIS A 26 -11.15 -11.37 4.20
CA HIS A 26 -12.10 -11.83 5.23
C HIS A 26 -11.62 -11.55 6.67
N PHE A 27 -11.01 -10.39 6.90
CA PHE A 27 -10.77 -9.94 8.26
C PHE A 27 -12.02 -9.24 8.79
N ASP A 28 -12.41 -9.49 10.03
CA ASP A 28 -13.69 -9.00 10.59
C ASP A 28 -13.87 -7.48 10.41
N SER A 29 -12.83 -6.69 10.69
CA SER A 29 -12.86 -5.23 10.51
C SER A 29 -12.85 -4.76 9.05
N THR A 30 -12.73 -5.65 8.06
CA THR A 30 -12.85 -5.30 6.63
C THR A 30 -14.15 -5.78 6.00
N LEU A 31 -14.92 -6.61 6.69
CA LEU A 31 -16.20 -7.14 6.24
C LEU A 31 -17.34 -6.27 6.79
N VAL A 32 -17.48 -5.07 6.21
CA VAL A 32 -18.40 -4.04 6.69
C VAL A 32 -19.34 -3.55 5.60
N ASN A 33 -20.56 -3.21 6.01
CA ASN A 33 -21.51 -2.45 5.22
C ASN A 33 -21.49 -0.97 5.67
N PRO A 34 -21.53 -0.02 4.74
CA PRO A 34 -21.73 1.38 5.08
C PRO A 34 -23.12 1.59 5.70
N THR A 35 -23.20 2.41 6.75
CA THR A 35 -24.41 2.70 7.53
C THR A 35 -24.37 4.11 8.12
N GLY A 36 -25.49 4.57 8.67
CA GLY A 36 -25.61 5.87 9.35
C GLY A 36 -25.91 7.04 8.42
N ILE A 37 -25.91 8.25 8.98
CA ILE A 37 -26.14 9.48 8.20
C ILE A 37 -24.92 9.69 7.29
N ASN A 38 -25.19 9.80 5.98
CA ASN A 38 -24.18 9.83 4.91
C ASN A 38 -23.40 8.52 4.70
N ASP A 39 -23.83 7.40 5.30
CA ASP A 39 -23.26 6.06 5.08
C ASP A 39 -21.75 5.96 5.40
N ILE A 40 -21.28 6.77 6.36
CA ILE A 40 -19.86 6.85 6.74
C ILE A 40 -19.50 5.78 7.79
N SER A 41 -20.45 5.37 8.63
CA SER A 41 -20.21 4.39 9.70
C SER A 41 -20.22 2.97 9.15
N ALA A 42 -19.54 2.05 9.83
CA ALA A 42 -19.52 0.64 9.47
C ALA A 42 -20.49 -0.18 10.35
N ALA A 43 -21.23 -1.09 9.73
CA ALA A 43 -21.92 -2.19 10.41
C ALA A 43 -21.37 -3.54 9.90
N PRO A 44 -21.44 -4.62 10.69
CA PRO A 44 -21.00 -5.94 10.24
C PRO A 44 -21.72 -6.40 8.97
N MET A 45 -20.98 -6.92 7.98
CA MET A 45 -21.55 -7.43 6.73
C MET A 45 -22.03 -8.88 6.81
N ALA A 46 -21.52 -9.65 7.79
CA ALA A 46 -21.82 -11.08 7.93
C ALA A 46 -22.21 -11.44 9.37
N ILE A 47 -23.06 -12.45 9.51
CA ILE A 47 -23.38 -13.05 10.82
C ILE A 47 -22.10 -13.59 11.47
N GLY A 48 -22.01 -13.43 12.79
CA GLY A 48 -20.85 -13.88 13.58
C GLY A 48 -19.74 -12.85 13.76
N ILE A 49 -19.79 -11.69 13.10
CA ILE A 49 -18.87 -10.57 13.34
C ILE A 49 -19.44 -9.68 14.47
N PRO A 50 -18.78 -9.57 15.63
CA PRO A 50 -19.22 -8.67 16.69
C PRO A 50 -19.14 -7.19 16.25
N ALA A 51 -20.15 -6.40 16.61
CA ALA A 51 -20.20 -4.97 16.26
C ALA A 51 -18.98 -4.17 16.76
N GLY A 52 -18.40 -4.56 17.90
CA GLY A 52 -17.20 -3.92 18.43
C GLY A 52 -15.97 -4.04 17.52
N LEU A 53 -15.89 -5.06 16.64
CA LEU A 53 -14.74 -5.24 15.75
C LEU A 53 -14.74 -4.30 14.54
N VAL A 54 -15.86 -3.63 14.27
CA VAL A 54 -16.03 -2.72 13.12
C VAL A 54 -16.17 -1.25 13.54
N HIS A 55 -16.20 -0.97 14.85
CA HIS A 55 -16.40 0.37 15.40
C HIS A 55 -15.39 1.40 14.88
N ASP A 56 -14.12 1.01 14.79
CA ASP A 56 -13.03 1.91 14.36
C ASP A 56 -12.81 1.90 12.85
N VAL A 57 -13.87 1.64 12.09
CA VAL A 57 -13.84 1.59 10.62
C VAL A 57 -14.88 2.53 10.07
N ILE A 58 -14.46 3.35 9.10
CA ILE A 58 -15.37 4.20 8.33
C ILE A 58 -15.31 3.81 6.86
N VAL A 59 -16.46 3.89 6.19
CA VAL A 59 -16.61 3.52 4.77
C VAL A 59 -16.98 4.76 3.98
N LEU A 60 -16.17 5.11 2.99
CA LEU A 60 -16.31 6.34 2.20
C LEU A 60 -16.62 6.02 0.73
N PRO A 61 -17.29 6.91 -0.01
CA PRO A 61 -17.45 6.74 -1.46
C PRO A 61 -16.08 6.80 -2.16
N TYR A 62 -15.81 5.86 -3.08
CA TYR A 62 -14.56 5.88 -3.85
C TYR A 62 -14.63 6.89 -4.99
N ALA A 63 -13.51 7.55 -5.30
CA ALA A 63 -13.42 8.55 -6.36
C ALA A 63 -14.40 9.74 -6.22
N ASP A 64 -14.67 10.16 -4.98
CA ASP A 64 -15.64 11.24 -4.67
C ASP A 64 -15.01 12.27 -3.72
N ASN A 65 -15.18 13.56 -4.04
CA ASN A 65 -14.63 14.67 -3.26
C ASN A 65 -15.14 14.72 -1.81
N ARG A 66 -16.34 14.18 -1.53
CA ARG A 66 -16.87 14.07 -0.17
C ARG A 66 -16.00 13.17 0.69
N ALA A 67 -15.43 12.10 0.13
CA ALA A 67 -14.50 11.24 0.86
C ALA A 67 -13.22 12.00 1.22
N LEU A 68 -12.69 12.81 0.29
CA LEU A 68 -11.50 13.62 0.54
C LEU A 68 -11.76 14.68 1.63
N ALA A 69 -12.94 15.30 1.64
CA ALA A 69 -13.35 16.23 2.68
C ALA A 69 -13.46 15.56 4.06
N GLU A 70 -14.05 14.36 4.13
CA GLU A 70 -14.13 13.59 5.39
C GLU A 70 -12.76 13.14 5.90
N ILE A 71 -11.85 12.73 5.01
CA ILE A 71 -10.49 12.37 5.40
C ILE A 71 -9.76 13.60 5.95
N ARG A 72 -9.90 14.76 5.29
CA ARG A 72 -9.36 16.04 5.78
C ARG A 72 -9.90 16.39 7.16
N SER A 73 -11.20 16.24 7.41
CA SER A 73 -11.79 16.62 8.70
C SER A 73 -11.40 15.67 9.85
N ARG A 74 -11.09 14.40 9.53
CA ARG A 74 -10.78 13.34 10.51
C ARG A 74 -9.30 13.00 10.65
N GLY A 75 -8.41 13.77 10.03
CA GLY A 75 -6.98 13.44 9.95
C GLY A 75 -6.33 13.05 11.28
N SER A 76 -6.71 13.69 12.40
CA SER A 76 -6.16 13.40 13.74
C SER A 76 -6.58 12.04 14.33
N SER A 77 -7.70 11.46 13.91
CA SER A 77 -8.17 10.15 14.39
C SER A 77 -7.84 8.99 13.44
N LEU A 78 -7.44 9.29 12.20
CA LEU A 78 -7.16 8.27 11.19
C LEU A 78 -5.74 7.72 11.33
N ALA A 79 -5.65 6.40 11.53
CA ALA A 79 -4.39 5.66 11.47
C ALA A 79 -3.94 5.43 10.03
N ALA A 80 -4.88 5.07 9.16
CA ALA A 80 -4.64 4.88 7.73
C ALA A 80 -5.90 5.05 6.88
N VAL A 81 -5.67 5.35 5.60
CA VAL A 81 -6.66 5.19 4.54
C VAL A 81 -6.28 3.98 3.70
N LEU A 82 -7.11 2.94 3.75
CA LEU A 82 -6.96 1.69 3.02
C LEU A 82 -7.70 1.78 1.68
N VAL A 83 -6.97 1.60 0.59
CA VAL A 83 -7.49 1.77 -0.77
C VAL A 83 -7.08 0.62 -1.68
N GLU A 84 -8.03 0.11 -2.46
CA GLU A 84 -7.74 -0.71 -3.63
C GLU A 84 -7.59 0.27 -4.82
N PRO A 85 -6.37 0.51 -5.36
CA PRO A 85 -6.16 1.59 -6.33
C PRO A 85 -7.00 1.44 -7.61
N VAL A 86 -7.21 0.19 -8.03
CA VAL A 86 -8.21 -0.19 -9.04
C VAL A 86 -9.08 -1.25 -8.41
N GLN A 87 -10.35 -0.93 -8.16
CA GLN A 87 -11.27 -1.86 -7.52
C GLN A 87 -11.62 -3.03 -8.44
N ASN A 88 -11.52 -4.27 -7.95
CA ASN A 88 -11.91 -5.47 -8.69
C ASN A 88 -13.37 -5.42 -9.17
N ARG A 89 -14.25 -4.75 -8.42
CA ARG A 89 -15.67 -4.58 -8.77
C ARG A 89 -15.92 -3.48 -9.82
N ARG A 90 -14.95 -2.59 -10.05
CA ARG A 90 -15.01 -1.48 -11.01
C ARG A 90 -13.67 -1.34 -11.73
N PRO A 91 -13.25 -2.35 -12.51
CA PRO A 91 -11.96 -2.33 -13.21
C PRO A 91 -11.90 -1.25 -14.30
N ASP A 92 -13.03 -0.66 -14.67
CA ASP A 92 -13.18 0.48 -15.58
C ASP A 92 -12.80 1.83 -14.94
N LEU A 93 -12.78 1.92 -13.61
CA LEU A 93 -12.57 3.18 -12.88
C LEU A 93 -11.12 3.32 -12.40
N HIS A 94 -10.33 4.20 -13.03
CA HIS A 94 -8.94 4.48 -12.68
C HIS A 94 -8.77 5.95 -12.24
N PRO A 95 -9.06 6.29 -10.98
CA PRO A 95 -9.20 7.68 -10.55
C PRO A 95 -7.83 8.27 -10.12
N VAL A 96 -6.94 8.51 -11.08
CA VAL A 96 -5.54 8.94 -10.82
C VAL A 96 -5.48 10.22 -9.99
N GLU A 97 -6.32 11.20 -10.34
CA GLU A 97 -6.32 12.52 -9.69
C GLU A 97 -6.81 12.45 -8.24
N PHE A 98 -7.81 11.60 -8.00
CA PHE A 98 -8.26 11.28 -6.64
C PHE A 98 -7.15 10.62 -5.81
N LEU A 99 -6.40 9.68 -6.38
CA LEU A 99 -5.31 8.99 -5.67
C LEU A 99 -4.15 9.96 -5.36
N ARG A 100 -3.86 10.91 -6.25
CA ARG A 100 -2.87 11.97 -6.01
C ARG A 100 -3.30 12.90 -4.88
N GLU A 101 -4.54 13.40 -4.94
CA GLU A 101 -5.06 14.27 -3.89
C GLU A 101 -5.14 13.54 -2.54
N LEU A 102 -5.55 12.27 -2.54
CA LEU A 102 -5.56 11.42 -1.35
C LEU A 102 -4.15 11.27 -0.74
N ARG A 103 -3.12 11.08 -1.57
CA ARG A 103 -1.72 11.02 -1.12
C ARG A 103 -1.27 12.33 -0.48
N ASP A 104 -1.67 13.47 -1.04
CA ASP A 104 -1.30 14.77 -0.51
C ASP A 104 -1.99 15.04 0.84
N ILE A 105 -3.28 14.74 0.94
CA ILE A 105 -4.05 14.84 2.20
C ILE A 105 -3.41 13.96 3.28
N THR A 106 -3.25 12.67 2.99
CA THR A 106 -2.69 11.70 3.96
C THR A 106 -1.29 12.11 4.43
N ARG A 107 -0.44 12.60 3.51
CA ARG A 107 0.90 13.12 3.85
C ARG A 107 0.82 14.35 4.75
N SER A 108 -0.04 15.32 4.44
CA SER A 108 -0.14 16.57 5.22
C SER A 108 -0.65 16.37 6.66
N GLN A 109 -1.34 15.27 6.93
CA GLN A 109 -1.98 14.97 8.23
C GLN A 109 -1.31 13.82 9.00
N ASP A 110 -0.18 13.33 8.51
CA ASP A 110 0.52 12.15 9.05
C ASP A 110 -0.42 10.94 9.21
N VAL A 111 -1.24 10.69 8.18
CA VAL A 111 -2.09 9.51 8.05
C VAL A 111 -1.41 8.58 7.05
N LEU A 112 -1.35 7.28 7.34
CA LEU A 112 -0.72 6.35 6.38
C LEU A 112 -1.65 6.10 5.18
N LEU A 113 -1.11 6.24 3.98
CA LEU A 113 -1.77 5.74 2.77
C LEU A 113 -1.43 4.27 2.59
N ALA A 114 -2.45 3.41 2.62
CA ALA A 114 -2.31 1.97 2.54
C ALA A 114 -2.91 1.44 1.24
N PHE A 115 -2.07 0.94 0.32
CA PHE A 115 -2.54 0.33 -0.92
C PHE A 115 -2.76 -1.17 -0.75
N ASP A 116 -3.95 -1.64 -1.10
CA ASP A 116 -4.21 -3.04 -1.32
C ASP A 116 -3.93 -3.42 -2.77
N GLU A 117 -2.72 -3.92 -3.01
CA GLU A 117 -2.22 -4.34 -4.31
C GLU A 117 -2.22 -5.87 -4.45
N VAL A 118 -3.07 -6.58 -3.69
CA VAL A 118 -3.26 -8.03 -3.82
C VAL A 118 -3.66 -8.40 -5.25
N LEU A 119 -4.42 -7.56 -5.95
CA LEU A 119 -4.80 -7.78 -7.36
C LEU A 119 -3.91 -7.03 -8.35
N THR A 120 -3.64 -5.75 -8.11
CA THR A 120 -2.93 -4.87 -9.06
C THR A 120 -1.42 -5.06 -9.05
N GLY A 121 -0.85 -5.51 -7.94
CA GLY A 121 0.58 -5.69 -7.76
C GLY A 121 1.15 -6.71 -8.73
N PHE A 122 2.22 -6.34 -9.44
CA PHE A 122 2.85 -7.16 -10.49
C PHE A 122 1.93 -7.56 -11.66
N ARG A 123 0.69 -7.07 -11.68
CA ARG A 123 -0.30 -7.37 -12.73
C ARG A 123 -0.32 -6.28 -13.80
N ILE A 124 -0.55 -5.03 -13.38
CA ILE A 124 -0.70 -3.90 -14.30
C ILE A 124 0.64 -3.24 -14.62
N HIS A 125 1.62 -3.41 -13.75
CA HIS A 125 2.99 -2.92 -13.91
C HIS A 125 3.91 -3.72 -12.97
N PRO A 126 5.22 -3.92 -13.27
CA PRO A 126 6.15 -4.60 -12.36
C PRO A 126 6.25 -3.96 -10.97
N GLY A 127 5.98 -2.65 -10.87
CA GLY A 127 5.89 -1.90 -9.61
C GLY A 127 4.46 -1.69 -9.09
N GLY A 128 3.46 -2.41 -9.63
CA GLY A 128 2.06 -2.28 -9.24
C GLY A 128 1.41 -0.96 -9.65
N ALA A 129 0.22 -0.71 -9.13
CA ALA A 129 -0.55 0.52 -9.26
C ALA A 129 0.22 1.74 -8.75
N ALA A 130 1.02 1.58 -7.69
CA ALA A 130 1.85 2.65 -7.19
C ALA A 130 2.78 3.24 -8.27
N ALA A 131 3.48 2.37 -9.00
CA ALA A 131 4.33 2.81 -10.11
C ALA A 131 3.53 3.21 -11.36
N HIS A 132 2.43 2.50 -11.66
CA HIS A 132 1.61 2.79 -12.83
C HIS A 132 0.95 4.19 -12.75
N PHE A 133 0.44 4.58 -11.58
CA PHE A 133 -0.21 5.88 -11.36
C PHE A 133 0.73 6.97 -10.83
N GLY A 134 1.97 6.60 -10.48
CA GLY A 134 2.94 7.53 -9.88
C GLY A 134 2.55 7.98 -8.47
N VAL A 135 1.82 7.16 -7.72
CA VAL A 135 1.38 7.45 -6.35
C VAL A 135 1.99 6.44 -5.39
N THR A 136 2.92 6.88 -4.54
CA THR A 136 3.62 5.98 -3.60
C THR A 136 2.87 5.89 -2.26
N PRO A 137 2.37 4.70 -1.87
CA PRO A 137 1.77 4.49 -0.54
C PRO A 137 2.82 4.38 0.56
N ASP A 138 2.41 4.55 1.81
CA ASP A 138 3.27 4.34 2.98
C ASP A 138 3.42 2.85 3.30
N ILE A 139 2.36 2.07 3.07
CA ILE A 139 2.28 0.63 3.29
C ILE A 139 1.47 -0.01 2.17
N VAL A 140 1.82 -1.23 1.79
CA VAL A 140 1.20 -1.95 0.68
C VAL A 140 1.05 -3.43 1.00
N SER A 141 -0.08 -4.04 0.62
CA SER A 141 -0.27 -5.50 0.63
C SER A 141 -0.16 -6.10 -0.76
N TYR A 142 0.53 -7.23 -0.88
CA TYR A 142 0.66 -8.02 -2.09
C TYR A 142 0.28 -9.48 -1.84
N ALA A 143 -0.21 -10.17 -2.87
CA ALA A 143 -0.45 -11.60 -2.89
C ALA A 143 -0.58 -12.05 -4.36
N LYS A 144 -1.39 -13.08 -4.63
CA LYS A 144 -1.78 -13.56 -5.97
C LYS A 144 -0.58 -13.73 -6.91
N VAL A 145 -0.36 -12.78 -7.83
CA VAL A 145 0.71 -12.84 -8.84
C VAL A 145 2.07 -13.04 -8.18
N LEU A 146 2.31 -12.37 -7.05
CA LEU A 146 3.57 -12.50 -6.31
C LEU A 146 3.86 -13.94 -5.87
N GLY A 147 2.81 -14.71 -5.55
CA GLY A 147 2.95 -16.08 -5.07
C GLY A 147 3.11 -17.13 -6.16
N GLY A 148 2.88 -16.80 -7.43
CA GLY A 148 2.96 -17.77 -8.52
C GLY A 148 2.06 -19.01 -8.32
N GLY A 149 0.94 -18.86 -7.61
CA GLY A 149 0.04 -19.97 -7.25
C GLY A 149 0.23 -20.52 -5.83
N MET A 150 1.31 -20.16 -5.14
CA MET A 150 1.52 -20.52 -3.74
C MET A 150 0.76 -19.57 -2.79
N PRO A 151 0.23 -20.06 -1.66
CA PRO A 151 -0.44 -19.24 -0.66
C PRO A 151 0.57 -18.35 0.07
N ILE A 152 0.69 -17.10 -0.35
CA ILE A 152 1.54 -16.09 0.30
C ILE A 152 0.84 -14.73 0.30
N GLY A 153 0.99 -14.02 1.41
CA GLY A 153 0.64 -12.61 1.55
C GLY A 153 1.84 -11.84 2.07
N VAL A 154 2.08 -10.66 1.51
CA VAL A 154 3.19 -9.78 1.88
C VAL A 154 2.63 -8.42 2.28
N VAL A 155 3.16 -7.85 3.35
CA VAL A 155 2.99 -6.43 3.68
C VAL A 155 4.37 -5.80 3.60
N ALA A 156 4.48 -4.71 2.84
CA ALA A 156 5.71 -3.95 2.64
C ALA A 156 5.43 -2.45 2.82
N GLY A 157 6.46 -1.64 3.04
CA GLY A 157 6.27 -0.20 3.21
C GLY A 157 7.49 0.50 3.79
N ARG A 158 7.26 1.72 4.28
CA ARG A 158 8.29 2.54 4.93
C ARG A 158 8.91 1.81 6.13
N ALA A 159 10.21 2.04 6.34
CA ALA A 159 10.97 1.35 7.38
C ALA A 159 10.44 1.65 8.80
N ASP A 160 10.07 2.89 9.09
CA ASP A 160 9.53 3.31 10.38
C ASP A 160 8.15 2.72 10.71
N VAL A 161 7.36 2.37 9.69
CA VAL A 161 6.13 1.59 9.86
C VAL A 161 6.47 0.10 10.05
N MET A 162 7.36 -0.46 9.24
CA MET A 162 7.76 -1.88 9.33
C MET A 162 8.50 -2.22 10.62
N ASN A 163 9.19 -1.24 11.24
CA ASN A 163 9.82 -1.41 12.55
C ASN A 163 8.81 -1.73 13.68
N ARG A 164 7.50 -1.60 13.44
CA ARG A 164 6.45 -2.04 14.38
C ARG A 164 6.24 -3.56 14.38
N VAL A 165 6.89 -4.29 13.47
CA VAL A 165 6.88 -5.76 13.44
C VAL A 165 7.87 -6.33 14.47
N ASP A 166 9.13 -5.90 14.41
CA ASP A 166 10.26 -6.48 15.14
C ASP A 166 10.97 -5.49 16.09
N GLY A 167 10.58 -4.22 16.10
CA GLY A 167 11.24 -3.14 16.83
C GLY A 167 12.25 -2.35 15.99
N GLY A 168 12.58 -2.82 14.79
CA GLY A 168 13.61 -2.24 13.92
C GLY A 168 15.03 -2.37 14.48
N THR A 169 15.99 -1.74 13.77
CA THR A 169 17.36 -1.57 14.29
C THR A 169 17.43 -0.28 15.10
N THR A 170 17.44 -0.40 16.43
CA THR A 170 17.59 0.73 17.34
C THR A 170 19.00 1.32 17.20
N PRO A 171 19.17 2.61 16.86
CA PRO A 171 20.46 3.27 16.95
C PRO A 171 20.96 3.25 18.41
N PRO A 172 22.28 3.18 18.67
CA PRO A 172 22.80 3.22 20.03
C PRO A 172 22.26 4.46 20.77
N GLY A 173 21.62 4.25 21.93
CA GLY A 173 21.11 5.33 22.78
C GLY A 173 19.63 5.71 22.63
N HIS A 174 18.89 5.15 21.66
CA HIS A 174 17.45 5.40 21.55
C HIS A 174 16.63 4.34 22.31
N ARG A 175 15.85 4.75 23.33
CA ARG A 175 14.90 3.83 23.99
C ARG A 175 13.62 3.76 23.15
N SER A 176 13.54 2.80 22.24
CA SER A 176 12.27 2.49 21.57
C SER A 176 11.24 2.05 22.63
N ARG A 177 10.08 2.72 22.71
CA ARG A 177 8.94 2.31 23.58
C ARG A 177 8.28 0.99 23.15
N THR A 178 8.83 0.31 22.15
CA THR A 178 8.32 -0.97 21.66
C THR A 178 9.13 -2.06 22.36
N PRO A 179 8.51 -2.98 23.14
CA PRO A 179 9.24 -4.13 23.65
C PRO A 179 9.87 -4.88 22.46
N PRO A 180 11.13 -5.33 22.55
CA PRO A 180 11.75 -6.07 21.46
C PRO A 180 10.90 -7.29 21.16
N ALA A 181 10.33 -7.34 19.95
CA ALA A 181 9.57 -8.49 19.52
C ALA A 181 10.57 -9.57 19.09
N HIS A 182 10.60 -10.68 19.82
CA HIS A 182 11.28 -11.90 19.38
C HIS A 182 10.48 -12.51 18.23
N SER A 183 10.65 -11.98 17.02
CA SER A 183 10.04 -12.54 15.81
C SER A 183 10.95 -12.28 14.63
N ALA A 184 11.41 -13.35 13.98
CA ALA A 184 12.20 -13.29 12.76
C ALA A 184 11.34 -12.74 11.61
N ALA A 185 11.29 -11.41 11.46
CA ALA A 185 10.72 -10.76 10.31
C ALA A 185 11.73 -10.81 9.16
N ILE A 186 11.37 -11.47 8.05
CA ILE A 186 12.19 -11.41 6.83
C ILE A 186 12.03 -10.01 6.22
N ARG A 187 13.05 -9.18 6.42
CA ARG A 187 13.11 -7.82 5.88
C ARG A 187 13.47 -7.84 4.41
N TRP A 188 12.47 -7.82 3.53
CA TRP A 188 12.67 -7.66 2.10
C TRP A 188 13.00 -6.20 1.76
N ARG A 189 14.25 -5.92 1.40
CA ARG A 189 14.67 -4.60 0.91
C ARG A 189 14.38 -4.52 -0.59
N TRP A 190 13.22 -4.01 -0.97
CA TRP A 190 12.93 -3.75 -2.37
C TRP A 190 13.82 -2.61 -2.87
N ARG A 191 14.71 -2.90 -3.82
CA ARG A 191 15.43 -1.91 -4.63
C ARG A 191 14.95 -2.10 -6.07
N PRO A 192 14.12 -1.20 -6.62
CA PRO A 192 13.76 -1.29 -8.03
C PRO A 192 15.02 -1.00 -8.85
N ARG A 193 15.70 -2.05 -9.31
CA ARG A 193 16.58 -1.93 -10.45
C ARG A 193 15.70 -2.04 -11.68
N VAL A 194 15.13 -0.92 -12.11
CA VAL A 194 14.60 -0.82 -13.47
C VAL A 194 15.81 -0.88 -14.39
N ARG A 195 16.18 -2.08 -14.87
CA ARG A 195 16.95 -2.15 -16.10
C ARG A 195 15.97 -1.78 -17.20
N CYS A 196 16.15 -0.61 -17.79
CA CYS A 196 15.72 -0.41 -19.16
C CYS A 196 16.42 -1.47 -20.00
N CYS A 197 15.75 -2.59 -20.28
CA CYS A 197 16.06 -3.35 -21.47
C CYS A 197 15.60 -2.47 -22.63
N ALA A 198 16.53 -1.69 -23.17
CA ALA A 198 16.32 -1.05 -24.46
C ALA A 198 16.06 -2.17 -25.47
N ASN A 199 14.85 -2.17 -26.03
CA ASN A 199 14.51 -2.95 -27.21
C ASN A 199 15.42 -2.49 -28.35
N SER A 200 16.38 -3.31 -28.76
CA SER A 200 16.96 -3.20 -30.10
C SER A 200 16.53 -4.43 -30.89
N ALA A 201 15.28 -4.41 -31.35
CA ALA A 201 14.88 -5.18 -32.52
C ALA A 201 15.54 -4.52 -33.73
N THR A 202 16.72 -4.99 -34.11
CA THR A 202 17.26 -4.88 -35.47
C THR A 202 18.01 -6.16 -35.77
N THR A 203 17.37 -6.99 -36.58
CA THR A 203 17.93 -8.11 -37.32
C THR A 203 19.07 -7.62 -38.21
N GLY A 204 20.22 -8.31 -38.17
CA GLY A 204 21.35 -8.05 -39.05
C GLY A 204 22.59 -8.81 -38.65
N CYS A 205 22.62 -10.12 -38.93
CA CYS A 205 23.79 -10.97 -38.81
C CYS A 205 24.85 -10.51 -39.82
N GLY A 206 26.07 -10.20 -39.36
CA GLY A 206 27.21 -9.87 -40.22
C GLY A 206 28.42 -9.38 -39.43
N SER A 207 29.40 -10.25 -39.21
CA SER A 207 30.78 -9.90 -38.82
C SER A 207 31.68 -9.96 -40.07
N PRO A 208 32.97 -9.52 -40.05
CA PRO A 208 33.73 -8.79 -39.03
C PRO A 208 34.51 -7.57 -39.59
N ALA A 209 35.25 -6.90 -38.70
CA ALA A 209 36.41 -6.01 -38.91
C ALA A 209 36.16 -4.54 -38.54
N GLY A 210 36.87 -4.07 -37.51
CA GLY A 210 36.86 -2.67 -37.08
C GLY A 210 37.25 -2.53 -35.62
N SER A 211 38.55 -2.43 -35.38
CA SER A 211 39.12 -2.03 -34.11
C SER A 211 38.53 -0.69 -33.64
N MET A 212 37.90 -0.63 -32.46
CA MET A 212 37.92 0.61 -31.69
C MET A 212 37.71 0.37 -30.19
N ARG A 213 38.57 1.07 -29.44
CA ARG A 213 38.82 1.04 -28.01
C ARG A 213 37.54 1.25 -27.17
N ALA A 214 37.49 0.57 -26.04
CA ALA A 214 36.58 0.90 -24.95
C ALA A 214 36.97 2.25 -24.30
N PRO A 215 36.03 3.16 -24.01
CA PRO A 215 36.23 4.15 -22.98
C PRO A 215 35.78 3.58 -21.63
N THR A 216 36.78 3.43 -20.78
CA THR A 216 36.72 3.46 -19.32
C THR A 216 35.89 4.64 -18.79
N THR A 217 35.28 4.39 -17.62
CA THR A 217 34.78 5.35 -16.61
C THR A 217 33.51 6.15 -16.92
N CYS A 218 32.41 5.78 -16.24
CA CYS A 218 31.45 6.74 -15.69
C CYS A 218 31.33 6.48 -14.18
N ALA A 219 31.73 7.48 -13.39
CA ALA A 219 31.57 7.56 -11.93
C ALA A 219 30.11 7.90 -11.56
N PRO A 220 29.66 7.62 -10.32
CA PRO A 220 28.26 7.71 -9.94
C PRO A 220 27.86 9.12 -9.46
N ASN A 221 26.65 9.54 -9.83
CA ASN A 221 25.78 10.38 -9.01
C ASN A 221 24.61 9.52 -8.52
#